data_AF-A0A7S3BB19-F1
#
_entry.id   AF-A0A7S3BB19-F1
#
_cell.length_a   1.000
_cell.length_b   1.000
_cell.length_c   1.000
_cell.angle_alpha   90.00
_cell.angle_beta   90.00
_cell.angle_gamma   90.00
#
_symmetry.space_group_name_H-M   'P 1'
#
loop_
_entity.id
_entity.type
_entity.pdbx_description
1 polymer ?
#
loop_
_entity_poly.entity_id
_entity_poly.type
_entity_poly.pdbx_seq_one_letter_code
_entity_poly.pdbx_strand_id
1 'polypeptide(L)'
;RPVSMTSVADILVRVNALNAKYGHYASEDAGAARRAKGDDPFEHTYRQLLGEVEALEVRAEEAKSETSRAALATVNAEIRRAKQSLRAEWPKLEKYALKKRKGSTQEDIDDKVMRAHTLEERLEAVSDGANALKARLG
;
A
#
# COMPACT_ATOMS: atom_id res chain seq x y z
N ARG A 1 -18.51 17.21 35.87
CA ARG A 1 -17.28 17.52 35.08
C ARG A 1 -17.53 17.07 33.66
N PRO A 2 -17.42 17.92 32.62
CA PRO A 2 -17.57 17.46 31.25
C PRO A 2 -16.33 16.65 30.86
N VAL A 3 -16.56 15.46 30.31
CA VAL A 3 -15.50 14.67 29.67
C VAL A 3 -15.21 15.36 28.35
N SER A 4 -13.99 15.89 28.19
CA SER A 4 -13.54 16.40 26.89
C SER A 4 -13.58 15.25 25.90
N MET A 5 -14.57 15.26 25.00
CA MET A 5 -14.61 14.35 23.86
C MET A 5 -13.50 14.79 22.91
N THR A 6 -12.39 14.05 22.96
CA THR A 6 -11.30 14.20 21.98
C THR A 6 -11.91 14.09 20.59
N SER A 7 -11.81 15.14 19.78
CA SER A 7 -12.36 15.14 18.42
C SER A 7 -11.55 14.20 17.53
N VAL A 8 -12.18 13.65 16.49
CA VAL A 8 -11.47 12.90 15.45
C VAL A 8 -10.34 13.75 14.84
N ALA A 9 -10.55 15.07 14.72
CA ALA A 9 -9.51 16.00 14.29
C ALA A 9 -8.31 16.02 15.24
N ASP A 10 -8.54 16.02 16.56
CA ASP A 10 -7.48 16.00 17.57
C ASP A 10 -6.72 14.67 17.56
N ILE A 11 -7.43 13.56 17.31
CA ILE A 11 -6.83 12.25 17.13
C ILE A 11 -5.93 12.25 15.90
N LEU A 12 -6.41 12.75 14.75
CA LEU A 12 -5.64 12.79 13.51
C LEU A 12 -4.38 13.65 13.64
N VAL A 13 -4.47 14.81 14.27
CA VAL A 13 -3.31 15.68 14.52
C VAL A 13 -2.30 14.98 15.43
N ARG A 14 -2.75 14.32 16.50
CA ARG A 14 -1.86 13.58 17.40
C ARG A 14 -1.24 12.37 16.73
N VAL A 15 -2.00 11.63 15.90
CA VAL A 15 -1.48 10.50 15.11
C VAL A 15 -0.43 10.98 14.13
N ASN A 16 -0.67 12.07 13.41
CA ASN A 16 0.33 12.65 12.50
C ASN A 16 1.58 13.13 13.23
N ALA A 17 1.44 13.76 14.39
CA ALA A 17 2.58 14.17 15.21
C ALA A 17 3.37 12.97 15.73
N LEU A 18 2.70 11.89 16.14
CA LEU A 18 3.33 10.64 16.56
C LEU A 18 4.03 9.96 15.38
N ASN A 19 3.41 9.92 14.21
CA ASN A 19 4.00 9.33 13.01
C ASN A 19 5.23 10.13 12.54
N ALA A 20 5.19 11.47 12.58
CA ALA A 20 6.36 12.29 12.28
C ALA A 20 7.49 12.10 13.32
N LYS A 21 7.13 11.99 14.60
CA LYS A 21 8.09 11.86 15.71
C LYS A 21 8.70 10.48 15.80
N TYR A 22 7.96 9.42 15.47
CA TYR A 22 8.42 8.03 15.62
C TYR A 22 8.49 7.25 14.31
N GLY A 23 8.21 7.88 13.17
CA GLY A 23 8.25 7.25 11.85
C GLY A 23 9.64 6.72 11.48
N HIS A 24 10.70 7.25 12.08
CA HIS A 24 12.06 6.71 11.95
C HIS A 24 12.32 5.46 12.80
N TYR A 25 11.48 5.17 13.80
CA TYR A 25 11.43 3.90 14.51
C TYR A 25 10.48 2.89 13.86
N ALA A 26 9.73 3.30 12.83
CA ALA A 26 9.23 2.34 11.86
C ALA A 26 10.46 1.86 11.08
N SER A 27 11.24 1.00 11.73
CA SER A 27 12.41 0.38 11.19
C SER A 27 12.07 -0.20 9.82
N GLU A 28 13.01 -0.13 8.87
CA GLU A 28 12.98 -0.95 7.64
C GLU A 28 12.78 -2.45 7.97
N ASP A 29 13.04 -2.83 9.24
CA ASP A 29 12.83 -4.14 9.85
C ASP A 29 11.47 -4.34 10.57
N ALA A 30 10.55 -3.37 10.60
CA ALA A 30 9.24 -3.56 11.27
C ALA A 30 8.38 -4.60 10.53
N GLY A 31 8.59 -4.73 9.22
CA GLY A 31 8.05 -5.83 8.42
C GLY A 31 8.72 -7.18 8.72
N ALA A 32 9.99 -7.20 9.11
CA ALA A 32 10.70 -8.42 9.50
C ALA A 32 10.38 -8.86 10.94
N ALA A 33 10.15 -7.92 11.86
CA ALA A 33 9.89 -8.16 13.28
C ALA A 33 8.52 -8.77 13.59
N ARG A 34 7.62 -8.90 12.60
CA ARG A 34 6.29 -9.55 12.75
C ARG A 34 6.16 -10.93 12.12
N ARG A 35 7.18 -11.43 11.39
CA ARG A 35 7.12 -12.80 10.87
C ARG A 35 7.23 -13.78 12.03
N ALA A 36 6.13 -14.46 12.35
CA ALA A 36 6.17 -15.60 13.25
C ALA A 36 7.15 -16.64 12.69
N LYS A 37 7.86 -17.36 13.57
CA LYS A 37 8.80 -18.39 13.15
C LYS A 37 8.04 -19.47 12.37
N GLY A 38 8.31 -19.57 11.06
CA GLY A 38 7.61 -20.48 10.15
C GLY A 38 6.58 -19.82 9.23
N ASP A 39 6.32 -18.51 9.34
CA ASP A 39 5.44 -17.79 8.43
C ASP A 39 5.99 -17.79 7.01
N ASP A 40 5.14 -18.03 6.02
CA ASP A 40 5.55 -18.07 4.62
C ASP A 40 5.91 -16.66 4.14
N PRO A 41 7.16 -16.38 3.74
CA PRO A 41 7.61 -15.11 3.21
C PRO A 41 6.77 -14.54 2.07
N PHE A 42 6.26 -15.39 1.18
CA PHE A 42 5.34 -14.90 0.15
C PHE A 42 4.06 -14.40 0.82
N GLU A 43 3.41 -15.24 1.63
CA GLU A 43 2.12 -14.90 2.25
C GLU A 43 2.18 -13.66 3.15
N HIS A 44 3.28 -13.48 3.89
CA HIS A 44 3.51 -12.28 4.69
C HIS A 44 3.65 -11.02 3.83
N THR A 45 4.48 -11.08 2.78
CA THR A 45 4.73 -9.92 1.91
C THR A 45 3.47 -9.59 1.11
N TYR A 46 2.77 -10.62 0.62
CA TYR A 46 1.51 -10.48 -0.08
C TYR A 46 0.46 -9.77 0.77
N ARG A 47 0.26 -10.20 2.02
CA ARG A 47 -0.70 -9.56 2.94
C ARG A 47 -0.37 -8.09 3.20
N GLN A 48 0.91 -7.76 3.33
CA GLN A 48 1.34 -6.38 3.51
C GLN A 48 1.02 -5.54 2.26
N LEU A 49 1.46 -5.99 1.08
CA LEU A 49 1.22 -5.28 -0.18
C LEU A 49 -0.27 -5.19 -0.51
N LEU A 50 -1.05 -6.24 -0.22
CA LEU A 50 -2.50 -6.24 -0.39
C LEU A 50 -3.16 -5.13 0.42
N GLY A 51 -2.83 -5.01 1.70
CA GLY A 51 -3.38 -3.95 2.56
C GLY A 51 -2.98 -2.55 2.10
N GLU A 52 -1.74 -2.37 1.61
CA GLU A 52 -1.29 -1.10 1.05
C GLU A 52 -2.01 -0.75 -0.26
N VAL A 53 -2.24 -1.73 -1.15
CA VAL A 53 -3.01 -1.56 -2.39
C VAL A 53 -4.48 -1.21 -2.08
N GLU A 54 -5.12 -1.91 -1.13
CA GLU A 54 -6.50 -1.63 -0.71
C GLU A 54 -6.63 -0.21 -0.13
N ALA A 55 -5.69 0.20 0.72
CA ALA A 55 -5.67 1.57 1.25
C ALA A 55 -5.50 2.61 0.14
N LEU A 56 -4.72 2.29 -0.89
CA LEU A 56 -4.51 3.16 -2.04
C LEU A 56 -5.77 3.26 -2.94
N GLU A 57 -6.46 2.14 -3.15
CA GLU A 57 -7.76 2.08 -3.85
C GLU A 57 -8.80 2.99 -3.15
N VAL A 58 -8.91 2.90 -1.82
CA VAL A 58 -9.81 3.76 -1.02
C VAL A 58 -9.45 5.23 -1.18
N ARG A 59 -8.16 5.59 -1.06
CA ARG A 59 -7.70 6.98 -1.19
C ARG A 59 -7.95 7.53 -2.60
N ALA A 60 -7.79 6.70 -3.63
CA ALA A 60 -8.09 7.09 -5.00
C ALA A 60 -9.60 7.28 -5.23
N GLU A 61 -10.45 6.52 -4.55
CA GLU A 61 -11.90 6.72 -4.58
C GLU A 61 -12.29 8.04 -3.90
N GLU A 62 -11.75 8.30 -2.70
CA GLU A 62 -11.96 9.57 -1.99
C GLU A 62 -11.54 10.77 -2.83
N ALA A 63 -10.42 10.67 -3.55
CA ALA A 63 -9.93 11.73 -4.44
C ALA A 63 -10.93 12.10 -5.54
N LYS A 64 -11.80 11.18 -5.99
CA LYS A 64 -12.83 11.49 -7.01
C LYS A 64 -13.88 12.47 -6.50
N SER A 65 -14.08 12.52 -5.18
CA SER A 65 -15.04 13.42 -4.53
C SER A 65 -14.43 14.77 -4.12
N GLU A 66 -13.11 14.94 -4.27
CA GLU A 66 -12.41 16.17 -3.91
C GLU A 66 -12.69 17.31 -4.91
N THR A 67 -13.08 18.47 -4.38
CA THR A 67 -13.44 19.66 -5.17
C THR A 67 -12.31 20.69 -5.25
N SER A 68 -11.40 20.68 -4.26
CA SER A 68 -10.24 21.54 -4.24
C SER A 68 -9.16 20.99 -5.16
N ARG A 69 -8.88 21.73 -6.24
CA ARG A 69 -7.84 21.36 -7.22
C ARG A 69 -6.45 21.22 -6.57
N ALA A 70 -6.17 22.04 -5.57
CA ALA A 70 -4.90 21.97 -4.83
C ALA A 70 -4.84 20.69 -3.96
N ALA A 71 -5.92 20.37 -3.24
CA ALA A 71 -5.99 19.14 -2.44
C ALA A 71 -5.91 17.89 -3.33
N LEU A 72 -6.66 17.87 -4.44
CA LEU A 72 -6.62 16.79 -5.42
C LEU A 72 -5.23 16.60 -6.03
N ALA A 73 -4.50 17.68 -6.34
CA ALA A 73 -3.13 17.59 -6.85
C ALA A 73 -2.17 16.98 -5.81
N THR A 74 -2.33 17.34 -4.53
CA THR A 74 -1.58 16.76 -3.42
C THR A 74 -1.87 15.27 -3.27
N VAL A 75 -3.15 14.88 -3.19
CA VAL A 75 -3.56 13.47 -3.04
C VAL A 75 -3.04 12.62 -4.19
N ASN A 76 -3.18 13.10 -5.43
CA ASN A 76 -2.65 12.41 -6.61
C ASN A 76 -1.12 12.28 -6.57
N ALA A 77 -0.39 13.28 -6.07
CA ALA A 77 1.06 13.18 -5.91
C ALA A 77 1.46 12.13 -4.86
N GLU A 78 0.69 12.01 -3.78
CA GLU A 78 0.88 10.98 -2.76
C GLU A 78 0.58 9.58 -3.31
N ILE A 79 -0.51 9.42 -4.09
CA ILE A 79 -0.84 8.16 -4.77
C ILE A 79 0.31 7.73 -5.69
N ARG A 80 0.85 8.66 -6.50
CA ARG A 80 2.01 8.35 -7.37
C ARG A 80 3.23 7.87 -6.59
N ARG A 81 3.56 8.52 -5.48
CA ARG A 81 4.69 8.12 -4.61
C ARG A 81 4.46 6.74 -4.00
N ALA A 82 3.24 6.46 -3.54
CA ALA A 82 2.88 5.16 -3.00
C ALA A 82 2.97 4.06 -4.07
N LYS A 83 2.40 4.28 -5.27
CA LYS A 83 2.54 3.34 -6.41
C LYS A 83 4.01 3.03 -6.72
N GLN A 84 4.86 4.06 -6.77
CA GLN A 84 6.29 3.87 -7.04
C GLN A 84 7.00 3.06 -5.95
N SER A 85 6.63 3.26 -4.69
CA SER A 85 7.19 2.50 -3.56
C SER A 85 6.74 1.03 -3.61
N LEU A 86 5.46 0.78 -3.88
CA LEU A 86 4.91 -0.58 -4.03
C LEU A 86 5.54 -1.34 -5.19
N ARG A 87 5.78 -0.67 -6.33
CA ARG A 87 6.50 -1.26 -7.47
C ARG A 87 7.93 -1.68 -7.12
N ALA A 88 8.59 -0.97 -6.21
CA ALA A 88 9.94 -1.32 -5.78
C ALA A 88 9.98 -2.60 -4.92
N GLU A 89 8.90 -2.88 -4.17
CA GLU A 89 8.74 -4.12 -3.39
C GLU A 89 8.30 -5.31 -4.26
N TRP A 90 7.74 -5.06 -5.45
CA TRP A 90 7.17 -6.11 -6.31
C TRP A 90 8.12 -7.24 -6.70
N PRO A 91 9.36 -6.96 -7.16
CA PRO A 91 10.30 -8.00 -7.56
C PRO A 91 10.61 -9.00 -6.44
N LYS A 92 10.48 -8.55 -5.18
CA LYS A 92 10.67 -9.40 -4.00
C LYS A 92 9.50 -10.34 -3.79
N LEU A 93 8.27 -9.88 -4.03
CA LEU A 93 7.07 -10.71 -3.99
C LEU A 93 7.13 -11.82 -5.06
N GLU A 94 7.46 -11.45 -6.31
CA GLU A 94 7.62 -12.39 -7.43
C GLU A 94 8.70 -13.45 -7.14
N LYS A 95 9.84 -13.02 -6.61
CA LYS A 95 10.92 -13.93 -6.21
C LYS A 95 10.45 -14.92 -5.14
N TYR A 96 9.57 -14.52 -4.22
CA TYR A 96 9.01 -15.43 -3.24
C TYR A 96 7.95 -16.36 -3.82
N ALA A 97 7.19 -15.92 -4.83
CA ALA A 97 6.20 -16.73 -5.53
C ALA A 97 6.86 -17.90 -6.26
N LEU A 98 7.95 -17.63 -6.99
CA LEU A 98 8.68 -18.63 -7.78
C LEU A 98 9.54 -19.59 -6.93
N LYS A 99 9.69 -19.32 -5.62
CA LYS A 99 10.60 -20.09 -4.77
C LYS A 99 9.96 -21.42 -4.37
N LYS A 100 10.39 -22.51 -5.03
CA LYS A 100 10.06 -23.87 -4.63
C LYS A 100 10.65 -24.22 -3.26
N ARG A 101 9.79 -24.71 -2.36
CA ARG A 101 10.17 -25.22 -1.03
C ARG A 101 9.87 -26.71 -0.92
N LYS A 102 10.47 -27.35 0.09
CA LYS A 102 10.17 -28.76 0.40
C LYS A 102 8.68 -28.92 0.68
N GLY A 103 8.01 -29.76 -0.10
CA GLY A 103 6.57 -30.03 0.03
C GLY A 103 5.65 -29.14 -0.82
N SER A 104 6.19 -28.16 -1.57
CA SER A 104 5.37 -27.36 -2.51
C SER A 104 5.18 -28.07 -3.84
N THR A 105 3.96 -28.05 -4.36
CA THR A 105 3.62 -28.51 -5.70
C THR A 105 3.93 -27.43 -6.75
N GLN A 106 3.78 -27.77 -8.04
CA GLN A 106 3.83 -26.76 -9.09
C GLN A 106 2.60 -25.83 -9.04
N GLU A 107 1.43 -26.39 -8.74
CA GLU A 107 0.18 -25.67 -8.55
C GLU A 107 0.30 -24.59 -7.45
N ASP A 108 0.95 -24.90 -6.33
CA ASP A 108 1.20 -23.93 -5.25
C ASP A 108 2.04 -22.72 -5.73
N ILE A 109 2.96 -22.95 -6.67
CA ILE A 109 3.81 -21.89 -7.23
C ILE A 109 2.99 -21.06 -8.22
N ASP A 110 2.24 -21.72 -9.10
CA ASP A 110 1.41 -21.09 -10.12
C ASP A 110 0.33 -20.21 -9.47
N ASP A 111 -0.29 -20.67 -8.38
CA ASP A 111 -1.23 -19.90 -7.57
C ASP A 111 -0.60 -18.63 -6.98
N LYS A 112 0.62 -18.73 -6.44
CA LYS A 112 1.33 -17.57 -5.89
C LYS A 112 1.69 -16.56 -6.99
N VAL A 113 2.12 -17.04 -8.15
CA VAL A 113 2.43 -16.19 -9.30
C VAL A 113 1.18 -15.49 -9.80
N MET A 114 0.07 -16.20 -9.95
CA MET A 114 -1.22 -15.63 -10.34
C MET A 114 -1.68 -14.57 -9.34
N ARG A 115 -1.63 -14.86 -8.03
CA ARG A 115 -1.98 -13.90 -6.98
C ARG A 115 -1.12 -12.64 -7.03
N ALA A 116 0.19 -12.78 -7.25
CA ALA A 116 1.08 -11.64 -7.43
C ALA A 116 0.66 -10.82 -8.66
N HIS A 117 0.51 -11.44 -9.83
CA HIS A 117 0.08 -10.74 -11.05
C HIS A 117 -1.24 -9.98 -10.87
N THR A 118 -2.27 -10.62 -10.31
CA THR A 118 -3.57 -9.99 -10.06
C THR A 118 -3.45 -8.76 -9.15
N LEU A 119 -2.58 -8.81 -8.14
CA LEU A 119 -2.38 -7.66 -7.26
C LEU A 119 -1.66 -6.51 -7.98
N GLU A 120 -0.82 -6.80 -8.96
CA GLU A 120 -0.09 -5.81 -9.75
C GLU A 120 -1.05 -5.07 -10.67
N GLU A 121 -1.91 -5.83 -11.34
CA GLU A 121 -2.97 -5.28 -12.19
C GLU A 121 -3.88 -4.34 -11.40
N ARG A 122 -4.24 -4.71 -10.16
CA ARG A 122 -5.00 -3.85 -9.24
C ARG A 122 -4.24 -2.56 -8.92
N LEU A 123 -2.96 -2.66 -8.54
CA LEU A 123 -2.12 -1.50 -8.27
C LEU A 123 -2.05 -0.56 -9.48
N GLU A 124 -1.85 -1.11 -10.68
CA GLU A 124 -1.76 -0.32 -11.90
C GLU A 124 -3.07 0.35 -12.28
N ALA A 125 -4.21 -0.32 -12.04
CA ALA A 125 -5.54 0.21 -12.26
C ALA A 125 -5.91 1.40 -11.34
N VAL A 126 -5.19 1.61 -10.22
CA VAL A 126 -5.43 2.77 -9.35
C VAL A 126 -5.10 4.07 -10.09
N SER A 127 -6.11 4.94 -10.21
CA SER A 127 -5.97 6.27 -10.81
C SER A 127 -5.10 7.18 -9.93
N ASP A 128 -4.12 7.82 -10.55
CA ASP A 128 -3.16 8.70 -9.87
C ASP A 128 -3.17 10.13 -10.45
N GLY A 129 -4.20 10.44 -11.26
CA GLY A 129 -4.41 11.73 -11.91
C GLY A 129 -3.41 12.08 -13.03
N ALA A 130 -2.40 11.25 -13.32
CA ALA A 130 -1.40 11.55 -14.35
C ALA A 130 -2.00 11.47 -15.77
N ASN A 131 -2.90 10.52 -16.00
CA ASN A 131 -3.54 10.31 -17.31
C ASN A 131 -4.65 11.34 -17.61
N ALA A 132 -5.29 11.92 -16.58
CA ALA A 132 -6.32 12.95 -16.73
C ALA A 132 -5.74 14.27 -17.28
N LEU A 133 -4.47 14.58 -17.02
CA LEU A 133 -3.82 15.78 -17.53
C LEU A 133 -3.47 15.65 -19.03
N LYS A 134 -3.08 14.45 -19.49
CA LYS A 134 -2.80 14.17 -20.90
C LYS A 134 -4.05 14.32 -21.78
N ALA A 135 -5.20 13.83 -21.33
CA ALA A 135 -6.46 13.93 -22.07
C ALA A 135 -7.02 15.37 -22.21
N ARG A 136 -6.46 16.34 -21.46
CA ARG A 136 -6.89 17.74 -21.48
C ARG A 136 -5.93 18.66 -22.23
N LEU A 137 -4.82 18.12 -22.72
CA LEU A 137 -3.75 18.82 -23.44
C LEU A 137 -3.51 18.25 -24.85
N GLY A 138 -4.28 17.25 -25.27
CA GLY A 138 -4.37 16.76 -26.66
C GLY A 138 -5.73 17.10 -27.23
#